data_AF-A0A930YHY9-F1
#
_entry.id   AF-A0A930YHY9-F1
#
_cell.length_a   1.000
_cell.length_b   1.000
_cell.length_c   1.000
_cell.angle_alpha   90.00
_cell.angle_beta   90.00
_cell.angle_gamma   90.00
#
_symmetry.space_group_name_H-M   'P 1'
#
loop_
_entity.id
_entity.type
_entity.pdbx_description
1 polymer ?
#
loop_
_entity_poly.entity_id
_entity_poly.type
_entity_poly.pdbx_seq_one_letter_code
_entity_poly.pdbx_strand_id
1 'polypeptide(L)'
;MPTDPRGLRADAPLLDAWLRFQESAPTPFTIPGHKQRHDLVGDVVAGDVPLYAGLDTMKLAHGVLADAESRAARLWGAEFCRFSTGGSTHANQAVALALGAPGDGGHVVVSRTLHRSMLLGLVLAGLTPVWVRPEVDEATGLPLGVAPAAVSAALMSHPQARGVLVGEPSYVGTVGDVAGLAWAAHEHDVPLVVDAAWAAHFGFHPDLPRHALQEGADVMVLSAHKTLPAWSQAALVLARTARVDLARLDAGVEATATTSPAGAILASIDASRALLQRDGEALLGAALTATRAARDRLAGVDGVTMLEGGDPLKLTLVLAGTGADGIAVEQDLLAAGIAVEAAERDLLVAVVTLSDSETSLAALTDTLVASIERHRGEPRKVAGSGVYGLEPVVAMSPREAYFAGAESVPIDRAAGRISAELVAPYPPGIPVLAPGEEVTGAALDVLDQARAAGVRVAYAADPTLRTLRVVR
;
A
#
# COMPACT_ATOMS: atom_id res chain seq x y z
N MET A 1 10.37 12.56 29.05
CA MET A 1 9.05 13.18 28.80
C MET A 1 8.85 13.25 27.30
N PRO A 2 7.64 12.96 26.80
CA PRO A 2 7.34 13.13 25.38
C PRO A 2 7.48 14.60 25.00
N THR A 3 7.94 14.86 23.78
CA THR A 3 8.31 16.19 23.30
C THR A 3 7.52 16.56 22.06
N ASP A 4 7.35 17.86 21.84
CA ASP A 4 6.83 18.43 20.60
C ASP A 4 7.90 19.33 19.97
N PRO A 5 8.95 18.75 19.38
CA PRO A 5 10.13 19.49 18.92
C PRO A 5 9.81 20.49 17.80
N ARG A 6 8.68 20.29 17.12
CA ARG A 6 8.23 21.09 15.99
C ARG A 6 7.07 22.01 16.38
N GLY A 7 6.54 21.98 17.60
CA GLY A 7 5.39 22.81 17.99
C GLY A 7 4.11 22.49 17.21
N LEU A 8 3.88 21.21 16.89
CA LEU A 8 2.75 20.74 16.10
C LEU A 8 1.44 20.67 16.90
N ARG A 9 1.50 20.61 18.24
CA ARG A 9 0.30 20.47 19.11
C ARG A 9 -0.74 21.57 18.91
N ALA A 10 -0.34 22.73 18.40
CA ALA A 10 -1.26 23.84 18.12
C ALA A 10 -2.23 23.57 16.96
N ASP A 11 -1.87 22.68 16.03
CA ASP A 11 -2.71 22.30 14.88
C ASP A 11 -3.05 20.80 14.87
N ALA A 12 -2.42 19.97 15.70
CA ALA A 12 -2.67 18.53 15.83
C ALA A 12 -3.39 18.20 17.16
N PRO A 13 -4.74 18.27 17.22
CA PRO A 13 -5.49 18.05 18.46
C PRO A 13 -5.32 16.66 19.08
N LEU A 14 -5.12 15.59 18.31
CA LEU A 14 -4.87 14.25 18.85
C LEU A 14 -3.46 14.14 19.44
N LEU A 15 -2.45 14.75 18.79
CA LEU A 15 -1.10 14.85 19.36
C LEU A 15 -1.13 15.62 20.67
N ASP A 16 -1.81 16.77 20.69
CA ASP A 16 -1.96 17.60 21.87
C ASP A 16 -2.65 16.86 23.02
N ALA A 17 -3.71 16.11 22.74
CA ALA A 17 -4.37 15.26 23.72
C ALA A 17 -3.45 14.15 24.25
N TRP A 18 -2.68 13.50 23.36
CA TRP A 18 -1.73 12.47 23.74
C TRP A 18 -0.62 13.03 24.64
N LEU A 19 -0.05 14.20 24.29
CA LEU A 19 0.95 14.89 25.11
C LEU A 19 0.40 15.26 26.48
N ARG A 20 -0.80 15.85 26.56
CA ARG A 20 -1.45 16.19 27.83
C ARG A 20 -1.65 14.96 28.74
N PHE A 21 -2.06 13.84 28.16
CA PHE A 21 -2.22 12.59 28.93
C PHE A 21 -0.89 12.15 29.54
N GLN A 22 0.22 12.32 28.83
CA GLN A 22 1.54 11.97 29.33
C GLN A 22 2.10 13.00 30.33
N GLU A 23 1.79 14.28 30.14
CA GLU A 23 2.15 15.37 31.05
C GLU A 23 1.41 15.25 32.41
N SER A 24 0.16 14.80 32.39
CA SER A 24 -0.69 14.67 33.57
C SER A 24 -1.56 13.42 33.48
N ALA A 25 -0.93 12.26 33.66
CA ALA A 25 -1.62 10.97 33.58
C ALA A 25 -2.66 10.84 34.71
N PRO A 26 -3.94 10.54 34.40
CA PRO A 26 -4.93 10.25 35.42
C PRO A 26 -4.58 8.93 36.14
N THR A 27 -5.17 8.68 37.31
CA THR A 27 -5.14 7.34 37.93
C THR A 27 -6.20 6.47 37.26
N PRO A 28 -5.84 5.51 36.38
CA PRO A 28 -6.83 4.85 35.54
C PRO A 28 -7.48 3.68 36.27
N PHE A 29 -8.82 3.71 36.29
CA PHE A 29 -9.67 2.54 36.54
C PHE A 29 -10.43 2.12 35.27
N THR A 30 -9.94 2.59 34.13
CA THR A 30 -10.38 2.23 32.78
C THR A 30 -9.37 1.27 32.13
N ILE A 31 -9.71 0.78 30.94
CA ILE A 31 -8.74 0.17 30.03
C ILE A 31 -7.71 1.22 29.56
N PRO A 32 -6.52 0.79 29.06
CA PRO A 32 -6.02 -0.59 29.00
C PRO A 32 -5.53 -1.13 30.35
N GLY A 33 -5.51 -2.46 30.47
CA GLY A 33 -5.23 -3.17 31.73
C GLY A 33 -3.84 -2.94 32.33
N HIS A 34 -2.87 -2.51 31.51
CA HIS A 34 -1.52 -2.16 32.00
C HIS A 34 -1.53 -0.89 32.85
N LYS A 35 -2.55 -0.01 32.75
CA LYS A 35 -2.70 1.18 33.62
C LYS A 35 -1.45 2.06 33.68
N GLN A 36 -0.70 2.14 32.59
CA GLN A 36 0.59 2.84 32.50
C GLN A 36 1.66 2.33 33.51
N ARG A 37 1.54 1.08 33.99
CA ARG A 37 2.51 0.43 34.89
C ARG A 37 3.65 -0.21 34.10
N HIS A 38 4.70 0.57 33.84
CA HIS A 38 5.86 0.11 33.10
C HIS A 38 6.73 -0.87 33.92
N ASP A 39 6.61 -0.88 35.23
CA ASP A 39 7.35 -1.80 36.12
C ASP A 39 6.95 -3.27 35.95
N LEU A 40 5.83 -3.55 35.29
CA LEU A 40 5.35 -4.91 35.07
C LEU A 40 5.85 -5.52 33.75
N VAL A 41 5.83 -4.74 32.66
CA VAL A 41 6.12 -5.23 31.29
C VAL A 41 7.10 -4.34 30.50
N GLY A 42 7.65 -3.30 31.13
CA GLY A 42 8.57 -2.35 30.52
C GLY A 42 7.88 -1.23 29.73
N ASP A 43 8.70 -0.44 29.04
CA ASP A 43 8.25 0.72 28.25
C ASP A 43 7.51 0.34 26.96
N VAL A 44 7.32 -0.95 26.67
CA VAL A 44 6.53 -1.40 25.51
C VAL A 44 5.07 -0.94 25.58
N VAL A 45 4.55 -0.68 26.78
CA VAL A 45 3.22 -0.11 27.00
C VAL A 45 3.24 1.41 27.18
N ALA A 46 4.42 2.03 27.10
CA ALA A 46 4.54 3.48 27.18
C ALA A 46 3.89 4.11 25.96
N GLY A 47 3.03 5.10 26.17
CA GLY A 47 2.35 5.78 25.07
C GLY A 47 1.07 5.12 24.59
N ASP A 48 0.72 3.92 25.05
CA ASP A 48 -0.59 3.31 24.75
C ASP A 48 -1.69 4.03 25.53
N VAL A 49 -2.20 5.09 24.92
CA VAL A 49 -3.30 5.92 25.44
C VAL A 49 -4.56 5.51 24.69
N PRO A 50 -5.65 5.12 25.37
CA PRO A 50 -6.89 4.80 24.68
C PRO A 50 -7.51 6.07 24.07
N LEU A 51 -8.23 5.94 22.96
CA LEU A 51 -9.04 7.06 22.46
C LEU A 51 -10.05 7.53 23.53
N TYR A 52 -10.81 6.60 24.10
CA TYR A 52 -11.79 6.86 25.16
C TYR A 52 -11.14 6.89 26.54
N ALA A 53 -11.45 7.89 27.36
CA ALA A 53 -10.81 8.14 28.67
C ALA A 53 -9.29 8.40 28.61
N GLY A 54 -8.75 8.65 27.42
CA GLY A 54 -7.36 9.03 27.22
C GLY A 54 -7.28 10.30 26.37
N LEU A 55 -7.35 10.13 25.05
CA LEU A 55 -7.32 11.26 24.12
C LEU A 55 -8.58 12.12 24.18
N ASP A 56 -9.74 11.48 24.34
CA ASP A 56 -11.03 12.10 24.56
C ASP A 56 -11.66 11.60 25.87
N THR A 57 -12.76 12.21 26.26
CA THR A 57 -13.62 11.75 27.36
C THR A 57 -14.28 10.41 27.04
N MET A 58 -14.75 9.73 28.09
CA MET A 58 -15.58 8.51 27.93
C MET A 58 -16.85 8.72 27.09
N LYS A 59 -17.34 9.95 26.99
CA LYS A 59 -18.59 10.29 26.27
C LYS A 59 -18.35 10.95 24.92
N LEU A 60 -17.11 10.97 24.41
CA LEU A 60 -16.71 11.65 23.18
C LEU A 60 -17.14 13.14 23.11
N ALA A 61 -17.17 13.81 24.26
CA ALA A 61 -17.70 15.17 24.37
C ALA A 61 -16.78 16.24 23.78
N HIS A 62 -15.50 15.95 23.55
CA HIS A 62 -14.55 16.92 22.97
C HIS A 62 -14.42 16.80 21.45
N GLY A 63 -14.74 15.64 20.86
CA GLY A 63 -14.70 15.44 19.42
C GLY A 63 -13.28 15.52 18.84
N VAL A 64 -12.26 15.12 19.61
CA VAL A 64 -10.84 15.33 19.24
C VAL A 64 -10.49 14.61 17.94
N LEU A 65 -10.96 13.36 17.78
CA LEU A 65 -10.77 12.60 16.55
C LEU A 65 -11.46 13.27 15.35
N ALA A 66 -12.70 13.73 15.53
CA ALA A 66 -13.47 14.37 14.45
C ALA A 66 -12.83 15.69 13.99
N ASP A 67 -12.23 16.48 14.90
CA ASP A 67 -11.48 17.69 14.51
C ASP A 67 -10.22 17.32 13.71
N ALA A 68 -9.44 16.33 14.16
CA ALA A 68 -8.26 15.87 13.44
C ALA A 68 -8.59 15.34 12.03
N GLU A 69 -9.65 14.53 11.90
CA GLU A 69 -10.14 14.02 10.62
C GLU A 69 -10.64 15.16 9.71
N SER A 70 -11.35 16.15 10.26
CA SER A 70 -11.77 17.33 9.50
C SER A 70 -10.57 18.14 8.99
N ARG A 71 -9.51 18.28 9.79
CA ARG A 71 -8.25 18.92 9.37
C ARG A 71 -7.57 18.14 8.26
N ALA A 72 -7.52 16.81 8.36
CA ALA A 72 -6.99 15.96 7.30
C ALA A 72 -7.80 16.10 6.00
N ALA A 73 -9.12 16.04 6.09
CA ALA A 73 -10.00 16.25 4.93
C ALA A 73 -9.68 17.58 4.22
N ARG A 74 -9.53 18.68 4.97
CA ARG A 74 -9.12 19.98 4.42
C ARG A 74 -7.75 19.95 3.75
N LEU A 75 -6.75 19.30 4.37
CA LEU A 75 -5.39 19.24 3.83
C LEU A 75 -5.34 18.58 2.45
N TRP A 76 -6.01 17.44 2.29
CA TRP A 76 -6.02 16.67 1.04
C TRP A 76 -7.16 17.07 0.08
N GLY A 77 -7.96 18.09 0.41
CA GLY A 77 -9.08 18.55 -0.42
C GLY A 77 -10.21 17.52 -0.55
N ALA A 78 -10.46 16.74 0.50
CA ALA A 78 -11.56 15.79 0.61
C ALA A 78 -12.75 16.37 1.39
N GLU A 79 -13.93 15.80 1.18
CA GLU A 79 -15.15 16.14 1.94
C GLU A 79 -15.35 15.20 3.15
N PHE A 80 -14.74 14.02 3.08
CA PHE A 80 -14.77 12.98 4.09
C PHE A 80 -13.36 12.49 4.40
N CYS A 81 -13.08 12.24 5.68
CA CYS A 81 -11.86 11.58 6.12
C CYS A 81 -12.14 10.70 7.33
N ARG A 82 -11.56 9.50 7.36
CA ARG A 82 -11.46 8.65 8.55
C ARG A 82 -10.04 8.16 8.77
N PHE A 83 -9.60 8.16 10.02
CA PHE A 83 -8.32 7.57 10.41
C PHE A 83 -8.48 6.08 10.65
N SER A 84 -7.41 5.33 10.36
CA SER A 84 -7.37 3.89 10.54
C SER A 84 -6.16 3.50 11.38
N THR A 85 -6.41 2.72 12.43
CA THR A 85 -5.38 1.99 13.20
C THR A 85 -5.24 0.54 12.72
N GLY A 86 -5.95 0.14 11.66
CA GLY A 86 -5.88 -1.19 11.03
C GLY A 86 -5.07 -1.18 9.71
N GLY A 87 -4.28 -0.13 9.47
CA GLY A 87 -3.60 0.09 8.19
C GLY A 87 -4.56 0.43 7.05
N SER A 88 -4.02 0.57 5.84
CA SER A 88 -4.82 0.74 4.62
C SER A 88 -5.68 -0.49 4.32
N THR A 89 -5.35 -1.64 4.90
CA THR A 89 -6.18 -2.86 4.84
C THR A 89 -7.60 -2.59 5.33
N HIS A 90 -7.73 -1.97 6.50
CA HIS A 90 -9.02 -1.61 7.08
C HIS A 90 -9.78 -0.62 6.18
N ALA A 91 -9.10 0.43 5.70
CA ALA A 91 -9.69 1.41 4.78
C ALA A 91 -10.17 0.77 3.45
N ASN A 92 -9.37 -0.08 2.83
CA ASN A 92 -9.72 -0.79 1.59
C ASN A 92 -10.97 -1.68 1.77
N GLN A 93 -11.09 -2.36 2.92
CA GLN A 93 -12.27 -3.17 3.23
C GLN A 93 -13.52 -2.31 3.40
N ALA A 94 -13.42 -1.18 4.10
CA ALA A 94 -14.52 -0.23 4.24
C ALA A 94 -14.99 0.30 2.86
N VAL A 95 -14.06 0.61 1.96
CA VAL A 95 -14.39 1.04 0.59
C VAL A 95 -15.07 -0.07 -0.20
N ALA A 96 -14.59 -1.31 -0.12
CA ALA A 96 -15.26 -2.44 -0.76
C ALA A 96 -16.70 -2.63 -0.24
N LEU A 97 -16.91 -2.53 1.07
CA LEU A 97 -18.24 -2.59 1.70
C LEU A 97 -19.15 -1.45 1.23
N ALA A 98 -18.61 -0.26 0.97
CA ALA A 98 -19.33 0.87 0.41
C ALA A 98 -19.81 0.62 -1.04
N LEU A 99 -19.02 -0.11 -1.84
CA LEU A 99 -19.31 -0.43 -3.23
C LEU A 99 -20.22 -1.66 -3.43
N GLY A 100 -20.33 -2.55 -2.44
CA GLY A 100 -21.12 -3.79 -2.58
C GLY A 100 -22.61 -3.59 -2.87
N ALA A 101 -23.39 -4.65 -2.99
CA ALA A 101 -24.85 -4.57 -3.11
C ALA A 101 -25.52 -5.80 -2.44
N PRO A 102 -26.84 -5.77 -2.15
CA PRO A 102 -27.56 -6.97 -1.72
C PRO A 102 -27.43 -8.12 -2.74
N GLY A 103 -27.38 -9.37 -2.27
CA GLY A 103 -27.14 -10.56 -3.11
C GLY A 103 -25.65 -10.83 -3.33
N ASP A 104 -25.27 -11.43 -4.46
CA ASP A 104 -23.87 -11.63 -4.88
C ASP A 104 -23.26 -10.32 -5.43
N GLY A 105 -23.35 -9.27 -4.60
CA GLY A 105 -22.49 -8.09 -4.45
C GLY A 105 -22.20 -7.15 -5.63
N GLY A 106 -22.40 -7.56 -6.88
CA GLY A 106 -22.10 -6.76 -8.07
C GLY A 106 -20.65 -6.94 -8.59
N HIS A 107 -20.38 -6.37 -9.77
CA HIS A 107 -19.05 -6.38 -10.37
C HIS A 107 -18.30 -5.08 -10.07
N VAL A 108 -16.98 -5.15 -10.04
CA VAL A 108 -16.09 -3.99 -9.96
C VAL A 108 -14.92 -4.18 -10.91
N VAL A 109 -14.47 -3.10 -11.55
CA VAL A 109 -13.25 -3.15 -12.35
C VAL A 109 -12.07 -2.98 -11.41
N VAL A 110 -11.08 -3.86 -11.48
CA VAL A 110 -10.02 -3.97 -10.47
C VAL A 110 -8.66 -4.11 -11.15
N SER A 111 -7.68 -3.27 -10.81
CA SER A 111 -6.31 -3.46 -11.30
C SER A 111 -5.74 -4.76 -10.74
N ARG A 112 -5.06 -5.56 -11.59
CA ARG A 112 -4.46 -6.83 -11.15
C ARG A 112 -3.33 -6.64 -10.14
N THR A 113 -2.78 -5.42 -10.07
CA THR A 113 -1.75 -4.99 -9.12
C THR A 113 -2.29 -4.66 -7.73
N LEU A 114 -3.61 -4.71 -7.52
CA LEU A 114 -4.19 -4.34 -6.23
C LEU A 114 -3.73 -5.25 -5.10
N HIS A 115 -3.51 -4.61 -3.95
CA HIS A 115 -2.98 -5.28 -2.78
C HIS A 115 -3.94 -6.34 -2.23
N ARG A 116 -3.39 -7.40 -1.62
CA ARG A 116 -4.16 -8.53 -1.08
C ARG A 116 -5.28 -8.12 -0.12
N SER A 117 -5.15 -6.98 0.57
CA SER A 117 -6.16 -6.50 1.50
C SER A 117 -7.50 -6.24 0.80
N MET A 118 -7.46 -5.85 -0.48
CA MET A 118 -8.66 -5.64 -1.28
C MET A 118 -9.39 -6.95 -1.57
N LEU A 119 -8.67 -8.07 -1.75
CA LEU A 119 -9.30 -9.37 -1.98
C LEU A 119 -10.25 -9.75 -0.84
N LEU A 120 -9.85 -9.55 0.42
CA LEU A 120 -10.75 -9.80 1.55
C LEU A 120 -11.90 -8.78 1.57
N GLY A 121 -11.67 -7.54 1.15
CA GLY A 121 -12.74 -6.56 0.92
C GLY A 121 -13.78 -7.06 -0.09
N LEU A 122 -13.33 -7.65 -1.22
CA LEU A 122 -14.21 -8.25 -2.22
C LEU A 122 -15.03 -9.41 -1.63
N VAL A 123 -14.41 -10.29 -0.84
CA VAL A 123 -15.12 -11.36 -0.13
C VAL A 123 -16.16 -10.80 0.84
N LEU A 124 -15.79 -9.83 1.69
CA LEU A 124 -16.68 -9.21 2.67
C LEU A 124 -17.85 -8.48 2.01
N ALA A 125 -17.64 -7.85 0.86
CA ALA A 125 -18.66 -7.13 0.11
C ALA A 125 -19.44 -8.02 -0.88
N GLY A 126 -18.97 -9.24 -1.17
CA GLY A 126 -19.54 -10.11 -2.20
C GLY A 126 -19.24 -9.66 -3.63
N LEU A 127 -18.23 -8.82 -3.82
CA LEU A 127 -17.89 -8.22 -5.11
C LEU A 127 -17.12 -9.19 -6.00
N THR A 128 -17.48 -9.23 -7.29
CA THR A 128 -16.77 -10.02 -8.31
C THR A 128 -15.86 -9.11 -9.15
N PRO A 129 -14.53 -9.34 -9.18
CA PRO A 129 -13.61 -8.49 -9.92
C PRO A 129 -13.68 -8.75 -11.43
N VAL A 130 -13.62 -7.66 -12.20
CA VAL A 130 -13.29 -7.63 -13.63
C VAL A 130 -11.88 -7.07 -13.71
N TRP A 131 -10.92 -7.93 -13.99
CA TRP A 131 -9.51 -7.57 -13.91
C TRP A 131 -9.06 -6.72 -15.09
N VAL A 132 -8.30 -5.66 -14.81
CA VAL A 132 -7.52 -4.91 -15.80
C VAL A 132 -6.05 -4.98 -15.43
N ARG A 133 -5.18 -5.17 -16.44
CA ARG A 133 -3.75 -5.38 -16.22
C ARG A 133 -2.98 -4.08 -16.42
N PRO A 134 -1.86 -3.88 -15.68
CA PRO A 134 -0.92 -2.84 -16.03
C PRO A 134 -0.26 -3.18 -17.37
N GLU A 135 0.20 -2.16 -18.09
CA GLU A 135 1.18 -2.36 -19.14
C GLU A 135 2.55 -2.73 -18.50
N VAL A 136 3.46 -3.30 -19.27
CA VAL A 136 4.80 -3.67 -18.79
C VAL A 136 5.82 -3.01 -19.68
N ASP A 137 6.79 -2.34 -19.08
CA ASP A 137 7.92 -1.80 -19.82
C ASP A 137 8.85 -2.94 -20.26
N GLU A 138 9.06 -3.11 -21.56
CA GLU A 138 9.87 -4.23 -22.09
C GLU A 138 11.35 -4.12 -21.72
N ALA A 139 11.86 -2.90 -21.49
CA ALA A 139 13.26 -2.67 -21.15
C ALA A 139 13.58 -3.05 -19.71
N THR A 140 12.72 -2.65 -18.76
CA THR A 140 12.94 -2.88 -17.33
C THR A 140 12.16 -4.06 -16.76
N GLY A 141 11.15 -4.58 -17.48
CA GLY A 141 10.25 -5.62 -17.00
C GLY A 141 9.31 -5.19 -15.87
N LEU A 142 9.25 -3.89 -15.57
CA LEU A 142 8.48 -3.31 -14.48
C LEU A 142 7.04 -2.95 -14.93
N PRO A 143 6.07 -2.97 -14.01
CA PRO A 143 4.70 -2.58 -14.33
C PRO A 143 4.63 -1.09 -14.56
N LEU A 144 3.94 -0.68 -15.61
CA LEU A 144 3.44 0.66 -15.81
C LEU A 144 2.06 0.81 -15.16
N GLY A 145 1.39 1.95 -15.40
CA GLY A 145 0.01 2.14 -15.00
C GLY A 145 -0.96 1.27 -15.80
N VAL A 146 -2.21 1.19 -15.33
CA VAL A 146 -3.31 0.66 -16.15
C VAL A 146 -3.71 1.70 -17.18
N ALA A 147 -3.82 1.30 -18.45
CA ALA A 147 -4.27 2.21 -19.51
C ALA A 147 -5.75 2.61 -19.32
N PRO A 148 -6.11 3.90 -19.41
CA PRO A 148 -7.50 4.34 -19.32
C PRO A 148 -8.44 3.62 -20.30
N ALA A 149 -7.96 3.34 -21.53
CA ALA A 149 -8.72 2.60 -22.53
C ALA A 149 -9.10 1.18 -22.10
N ALA A 150 -8.24 0.51 -21.30
CA ALA A 150 -8.55 -0.82 -20.76
C ALA A 150 -9.68 -0.75 -19.73
N VAL A 151 -9.71 0.31 -18.91
CA VAL A 151 -10.81 0.55 -17.97
C VAL A 151 -12.10 0.86 -18.72
N SER A 152 -12.08 1.72 -19.74
CA SER A 152 -13.26 1.98 -20.58
C SER A 152 -13.78 0.70 -21.23
N ALA A 153 -12.91 -0.15 -21.77
CA ALA A 153 -13.31 -1.43 -22.36
C ALA A 153 -13.95 -2.39 -21.33
N ALA A 154 -13.39 -2.46 -20.11
CA ALA A 154 -13.94 -3.25 -19.03
C ALA A 154 -15.34 -2.75 -18.60
N LEU A 155 -15.52 -1.44 -18.47
CA LEU A 155 -16.81 -0.82 -18.11
C LEU A 155 -17.86 -0.97 -19.22
N MET A 156 -17.47 -0.87 -20.49
CA MET A 156 -18.39 -1.14 -21.62
C MET A 156 -18.87 -2.59 -21.67
N SER A 157 -17.99 -3.55 -21.37
CA SER A 157 -18.36 -4.98 -21.34
C SER A 157 -19.10 -5.39 -20.06
N HIS A 158 -18.97 -4.60 -19.00
CA HIS A 158 -19.61 -4.84 -17.69
C HIS A 158 -20.34 -3.59 -17.20
N PRO A 159 -21.43 -3.17 -17.87
CA PRO A 159 -22.16 -1.94 -17.52
C PRO A 159 -22.79 -1.97 -16.12
N GLN A 160 -22.87 -3.15 -15.49
CA GLN A 160 -23.32 -3.35 -14.12
C GLN A 160 -22.23 -3.07 -13.05
N ALA A 161 -20.99 -2.78 -13.48
CA ALA A 161 -19.89 -2.49 -12.58
C ALA A 161 -20.21 -1.29 -11.68
N ARG A 162 -19.76 -1.36 -10.43
CA ARG A 162 -20.13 -0.39 -9.37
C ARG A 162 -19.03 0.61 -9.05
N GLY A 163 -17.86 0.44 -9.64
CA GLY A 163 -16.68 1.25 -9.36
C GLY A 163 -15.45 0.67 -10.04
N VAL A 164 -14.43 1.51 -10.11
CA VAL A 164 -13.09 1.15 -10.54
C VAL A 164 -12.16 1.23 -9.34
N LEU A 165 -11.42 0.17 -9.04
CA LEU A 165 -10.42 0.14 -7.98
C LEU A 165 -9.05 -0.08 -8.60
N VAL A 166 -8.11 0.82 -8.34
CA VAL A 166 -6.72 0.72 -8.81
C VAL A 166 -5.73 0.99 -7.68
N GLY A 167 -4.54 0.41 -7.76
CA GLY A 167 -3.42 0.75 -6.87
C GLY A 167 -2.43 1.67 -7.58
N GLU A 168 -2.28 2.90 -7.11
CA GLU A 168 -1.41 3.92 -7.72
C GLU A 168 -0.77 4.81 -6.64
N PRO A 169 0.56 5.03 -6.65
CA PRO A 169 1.56 4.46 -7.56
C PRO A 169 1.82 2.99 -7.26
N SER A 170 2.54 2.32 -8.16
CA SER A 170 2.94 0.93 -7.96
C SER A 170 3.97 0.77 -6.82
N TYR A 171 4.15 -0.48 -6.40
CA TYR A 171 5.16 -0.83 -5.39
C TYR A 171 6.57 -0.38 -5.80
N VAL A 172 6.91 -0.46 -7.08
CA VAL A 172 8.23 -0.08 -7.61
C VAL A 172 8.34 1.42 -7.96
N GLY A 173 7.26 2.18 -7.81
CA GLY A 173 7.27 3.64 -7.95
C GLY A 173 6.85 4.16 -9.32
N THR A 174 6.38 3.30 -10.22
CA THR A 174 5.71 3.78 -11.44
C THR A 174 4.39 4.47 -11.10
N VAL A 175 4.08 5.52 -11.84
CA VAL A 175 2.89 6.36 -11.65
C VAL A 175 2.06 6.28 -12.93
N GLY A 176 0.80 5.85 -12.83
CA GLY A 176 -0.14 5.78 -13.96
C GLY A 176 -0.91 7.08 -14.22
N ASP A 177 -1.72 7.07 -15.28
CA ASP A 177 -2.60 8.17 -15.66
C ASP A 177 -3.90 8.19 -14.83
N VAL A 178 -3.81 8.63 -13.57
CA VAL A 178 -4.97 8.71 -12.67
C VAL A 178 -6.07 9.61 -13.22
N ALA A 179 -5.72 10.70 -13.93
CA ALA A 179 -6.70 11.61 -14.53
C ALA A 179 -7.48 10.96 -15.66
N GLY A 180 -6.80 10.24 -16.55
CA GLY A 180 -7.44 9.45 -17.60
C GLY A 180 -8.31 8.32 -17.03
N LEU A 181 -7.85 7.65 -15.96
CA LEU A 181 -8.65 6.63 -15.26
C LEU A 181 -9.92 7.24 -14.63
N ALA A 182 -9.83 8.44 -14.05
CA ALA A 182 -10.98 9.13 -13.48
C ALA A 182 -11.99 9.50 -14.58
N TRP A 183 -11.50 10.02 -15.71
CA TRP A 183 -12.33 10.31 -16.87
C TRP A 183 -13.04 9.06 -17.39
N ALA A 184 -12.32 7.94 -17.55
CA ALA A 184 -12.90 6.68 -18.00
C ALA A 184 -13.97 6.14 -17.04
N ALA A 185 -13.77 6.25 -15.73
CA ALA A 185 -14.78 5.84 -14.74
C ALA A 185 -16.02 6.75 -14.77
N HIS A 186 -15.82 8.07 -14.89
CA HIS A 186 -16.89 9.06 -14.81
C HIS A 186 -17.78 9.09 -16.05
N GLU A 187 -17.27 8.74 -17.23
CA GLU A 187 -18.08 8.51 -18.46
C GLU A 187 -19.16 7.43 -18.26
N HIS A 188 -18.92 6.50 -17.33
CA HIS A 188 -19.86 5.43 -16.97
C HIS A 188 -20.59 5.67 -15.64
N ASP A 189 -20.46 6.88 -15.07
CA ASP A 189 -21.06 7.29 -13.79
C ASP A 189 -20.74 6.37 -12.60
N VAL A 190 -19.51 5.84 -12.56
CA VAL A 190 -19.01 5.05 -11.43
C VAL A 190 -17.82 5.74 -10.74
N PRO A 191 -17.61 5.54 -9.43
CA PRO A 191 -16.48 6.15 -8.73
C PRO A 191 -15.15 5.49 -9.10
N LEU A 192 -14.09 6.30 -9.14
CA LEU A 192 -12.70 5.82 -9.12
C LEU A 192 -12.18 5.80 -7.67
N VAL A 193 -11.78 4.62 -7.22
CA VAL A 193 -11.09 4.38 -5.95
C VAL A 193 -9.62 4.12 -6.23
N VAL A 194 -8.74 4.91 -5.60
CA VAL A 194 -7.29 4.73 -5.68
C VAL A 194 -6.72 4.30 -4.33
N ASP A 195 -6.17 3.10 -4.28
CA ASP A 195 -5.27 2.68 -3.19
C ASP A 195 -3.90 3.35 -3.41
N ALA A 196 -3.74 4.51 -2.78
CA ALA A 196 -2.54 5.33 -2.81
C ALA A 196 -1.66 5.11 -1.58
N ALA A 197 -1.58 3.86 -1.10
CA ALA A 197 -0.82 3.52 0.10
C ALA A 197 0.64 4.03 0.09
N TRP A 198 1.26 4.17 -1.08
CA TRP A 198 2.65 4.61 -1.26
C TRP A 198 2.81 6.10 -1.57
N ALA A 199 1.73 6.90 -1.54
CA ALA A 199 1.74 8.28 -2.05
C ALA A 199 1.20 9.31 -1.06
N ALA A 200 1.34 9.09 0.24
CA ALA A 200 0.89 10.05 1.24
C ALA A 200 1.63 11.41 1.15
N HIS A 201 2.79 11.47 0.49
CA HIS A 201 3.59 12.67 0.21
C HIS A 201 3.24 13.38 -1.11
N PHE A 202 2.42 12.79 -1.98
CA PHE A 202 2.09 13.38 -3.28
C PHE A 202 1.25 14.66 -3.13
N GLY A 203 1.48 15.62 -4.04
CA GLY A 203 0.77 16.90 -4.08
C GLY A 203 1.24 17.96 -3.08
N PHE A 204 2.31 17.72 -2.32
CA PHE A 204 2.87 18.65 -1.32
C PHE A 204 4.21 19.29 -1.72
N HIS A 205 4.66 19.08 -2.96
CA HIS A 205 5.81 19.78 -3.54
C HIS A 205 5.63 19.87 -5.07
N PRO A 206 6.04 20.96 -5.75
CA PRO A 206 5.87 21.12 -7.21
C PRO A 206 6.54 20.03 -8.06
N ASP A 207 7.64 19.46 -7.56
CA ASP A 207 8.38 18.39 -8.23
C ASP A 207 7.89 16.97 -7.89
N LEU A 208 6.81 16.84 -7.11
CA LEU A 208 6.14 15.56 -6.86
C LEU A 208 4.89 15.43 -7.72
N PRO A 209 4.49 14.20 -8.08
CA PRO A 209 3.19 13.97 -8.70
C PRO A 209 2.06 14.51 -7.81
N ARG A 210 0.97 14.92 -8.45
CA ARG A 210 -0.26 15.28 -7.74
C ARG A 210 -0.89 14.04 -7.11
N HIS A 211 -1.60 14.20 -6.01
CA HIS A 211 -2.27 13.07 -5.36
C HIS A 211 -3.58 12.71 -6.08
N ALA A 212 -4.10 11.50 -5.84
CA ALA A 212 -5.22 10.95 -6.62
C ALA A 212 -6.49 11.83 -6.62
N LEU A 213 -6.85 12.45 -5.48
CA LEU A 213 -7.99 13.39 -5.45
C LEU A 213 -7.77 14.64 -6.31
N GLN A 214 -6.55 15.19 -6.34
CA GLN A 214 -6.21 16.32 -7.21
C GLN A 214 -6.32 15.95 -8.71
N GLU A 215 -6.21 14.67 -9.04
CA GLU A 215 -6.30 14.12 -10.39
C GLU A 215 -7.69 13.62 -10.77
N GLY A 216 -8.68 13.70 -9.87
CA GLY A 216 -10.07 13.36 -10.23
C GLY A 216 -10.63 12.10 -9.57
N ALA A 217 -9.83 11.33 -8.81
CA ALA A 217 -10.36 10.19 -8.06
C ALA A 217 -11.44 10.58 -7.03
N ASP A 218 -12.39 9.69 -6.78
CA ASP A 218 -13.48 9.92 -5.83
C ASP A 218 -13.09 9.46 -4.42
N VAL A 219 -12.27 8.41 -4.31
CA VAL A 219 -11.73 7.89 -3.04
C VAL A 219 -10.23 7.71 -3.15
N MET A 220 -9.51 8.07 -2.10
CA MET A 220 -8.07 7.86 -1.94
C MET A 220 -7.78 7.22 -0.59
N VAL A 221 -7.13 6.05 -0.61
CA VAL A 221 -6.65 5.37 0.61
C VAL A 221 -5.16 5.57 0.75
N LEU A 222 -4.69 6.00 1.93
CA LEU A 222 -3.29 6.28 2.22
C LEU A 222 -2.77 5.43 3.38
N SER A 223 -1.53 4.96 3.28
CA SER A 223 -0.78 4.47 4.45
C SER A 223 0.20 5.55 4.87
N ALA A 224 -0.18 6.33 5.88
CA ALA A 224 0.68 7.38 6.41
C ALA A 224 2.04 6.82 6.83
N HIS A 225 2.07 5.66 7.49
CA HIS A 225 3.30 5.04 7.98
C HIS A 225 4.31 4.59 6.91
N LYS A 226 3.91 4.57 5.62
CA LYS A 226 4.82 4.17 4.54
C LYS A 226 5.70 5.31 4.06
N THR A 227 5.17 6.54 3.99
CA THR A 227 5.91 7.69 3.43
C THR A 227 5.85 8.96 4.27
N LEU A 228 5.14 8.94 5.40
CA LEU A 228 5.12 9.98 6.43
C LEU A 228 5.63 9.41 7.77
N PRO A 229 6.10 10.27 8.70
CA PRO A 229 6.62 9.83 10.00
C PRO A 229 5.49 9.47 10.99
N ALA A 230 4.68 8.47 10.63
CA ALA A 230 3.58 7.95 11.41
C ALA A 230 3.86 6.53 11.90
N TRP A 231 3.19 6.10 12.98
CA TRP A 231 3.32 4.74 13.49
C TRP A 231 2.87 3.71 12.47
N SER A 232 3.53 2.54 12.44
CA SER A 232 3.00 1.37 11.73
C SER A 232 1.51 1.18 12.00
N GLN A 233 0.76 0.77 10.98
CA GLN A 233 -0.72 0.72 10.94
C GLN A 233 -1.44 2.06 10.76
N ALA A 234 -0.76 3.21 10.85
CA ALA A 234 -1.36 4.51 10.57
C ALA A 234 -1.77 4.62 9.09
N ALA A 235 -3.06 4.85 8.85
CA ALA A 235 -3.63 5.00 7.52
C ALA A 235 -4.86 5.91 7.54
N LEU A 236 -5.30 6.36 6.36
CA LEU A 236 -6.48 7.21 6.20
C LEU A 236 -7.28 6.78 4.97
N VAL A 237 -8.59 6.99 5.01
CA VAL A 237 -9.45 7.00 3.82
C VAL A 237 -10.02 8.41 3.63
N LEU A 238 -9.94 8.92 2.40
CA LEU A 238 -10.40 10.24 2.00
C LEU A 238 -11.37 10.10 0.83
N ALA A 239 -12.47 10.86 0.82
CA ALA A 239 -13.46 10.78 -0.25
C ALA A 239 -14.11 12.12 -0.61
N ARG A 240 -14.56 12.21 -1.87
CA ARG A 240 -15.49 13.23 -2.38
C ARG A 240 -16.89 12.66 -2.55
N THR A 241 -17.91 13.51 -2.46
CA THR A 241 -19.31 13.06 -2.29
C THR A 241 -20.05 12.75 -3.58
N ALA A 242 -19.53 13.16 -4.75
CA ALA A 242 -20.31 13.16 -5.98
C ALA A 242 -20.78 11.76 -6.42
N ARG A 243 -19.97 10.71 -6.23
CA ARG A 243 -20.26 9.34 -6.69
C ARG A 243 -20.12 8.27 -5.62
N VAL A 244 -19.99 8.67 -4.36
CA VAL A 244 -19.74 7.76 -3.23
C VAL A 244 -20.74 8.04 -2.13
N ASP A 245 -21.45 6.99 -1.70
CA ASP A 245 -22.32 7.06 -0.52
C ASP A 245 -21.47 7.11 0.75
N LEU A 246 -21.31 8.32 1.31
CA LEU A 246 -20.53 8.53 2.52
C LEU A 246 -21.12 7.85 3.76
N ALA A 247 -22.45 7.78 3.89
CA ALA A 247 -23.06 7.13 5.05
C ALA A 247 -22.72 5.64 5.08
N ARG A 248 -22.68 5.04 3.89
CA ARG A 248 -22.28 3.65 3.73
C ARG A 248 -20.77 3.44 3.89
N LEU A 249 -19.93 4.35 3.38
CA LEU A 249 -18.49 4.30 3.60
C LEU A 249 -18.16 4.42 5.10
N ASP A 250 -18.81 5.35 5.80
CA ASP A 250 -18.64 5.55 7.24
C ASP A 250 -19.08 4.31 8.03
N ALA A 251 -20.26 3.76 7.72
CA ALA A 251 -20.71 2.50 8.31
C ALA A 251 -19.74 1.34 8.02
N GLY A 252 -19.13 1.31 6.84
CA GLY A 252 -18.09 0.35 6.47
C GLY A 252 -16.84 0.49 7.35
N VAL A 253 -16.36 1.72 7.56
CA VAL A 253 -15.24 2.01 8.48
C VAL A 253 -15.58 1.53 9.89
N GLU A 254 -16.72 1.94 10.44
CA GLU A 254 -17.12 1.56 11.80
C GLU A 254 -17.28 0.04 11.96
N ALA A 255 -17.81 -0.65 10.94
CA ALA A 255 -18.02 -2.11 11.00
C ALA A 255 -16.72 -2.91 11.03
N THR A 256 -15.64 -2.37 10.47
CA THR A 256 -14.34 -3.05 10.38
C THR A 256 -13.28 -2.49 11.32
N ALA A 257 -13.58 -1.39 12.03
CA ALA A 257 -12.68 -0.77 12.98
C ALA A 257 -12.59 -1.57 14.29
N THR A 258 -11.46 -1.41 14.99
CA THR A 258 -11.38 -1.84 16.40
C THR A 258 -12.17 -0.86 17.27
N THR A 259 -12.91 -1.39 18.25
CA THR A 259 -13.59 -0.56 19.26
C THR A 259 -12.63 0.04 20.29
N SER A 260 -11.35 -0.34 20.24
CA SER A 260 -10.30 0.09 21.16
C SER A 260 -9.06 0.55 20.37
N PRO A 261 -9.14 1.64 19.59
CA PRO A 261 -8.01 2.11 18.80
C PRO A 261 -6.89 2.65 19.71
N ALA A 262 -5.65 2.32 19.36
CA ALA A 262 -4.47 2.83 20.05
C ALA A 262 -4.30 4.32 19.73
N GLY A 263 -4.38 5.16 20.75
CA GLY A 263 -4.31 6.61 20.61
C GLY A 263 -2.96 7.11 20.11
N ALA A 264 -1.87 6.38 20.37
CA ALA A 264 -0.56 6.72 19.80
C ALA A 264 -0.58 6.70 18.25
N ILE A 265 -1.27 5.71 17.64
CA ILE A 265 -1.38 5.62 16.19
C ILE A 265 -2.19 6.81 15.66
N LEU A 266 -3.34 7.10 16.28
CA LEU A 266 -4.17 8.25 15.91
C LEU A 266 -3.43 9.59 16.05
N ALA A 267 -2.73 9.79 17.16
CA ALA A 267 -1.89 10.96 17.40
C ALA A 267 -0.76 11.09 16.38
N SER A 268 -0.14 9.96 15.95
CA SER A 268 0.92 9.98 14.94
C SER A 268 0.41 10.34 13.54
N ILE A 269 -0.82 9.95 13.17
CA ILE A 269 -1.47 10.37 11.93
C ILE A 269 -1.65 11.89 11.94
N ASP A 270 -2.22 12.42 13.01
CA ASP A 270 -2.50 13.84 13.14
C ASP A 270 -1.24 14.71 13.21
N ALA A 271 -0.22 14.24 13.95
CA ALA A 271 1.10 14.87 13.98
C ALA A 271 1.76 14.90 12.59
N SER A 272 1.71 13.78 11.85
CA SER A 272 2.25 13.69 10.50
C SER A 272 1.52 14.59 9.52
N ARG A 273 0.18 14.68 9.62
CA ARG A 273 -0.63 15.63 8.84
C ARG A 273 -0.21 17.07 9.14
N ALA A 274 -0.11 17.48 10.41
CA ALA A 274 0.28 18.83 10.77
C ALA A 274 1.70 19.17 10.30
N LEU A 275 2.62 18.22 10.40
CA LEU A 275 3.98 18.37 9.89
C LEU A 275 3.98 18.57 8.37
N LEU A 276 3.28 17.71 7.63
CA LEU A 276 3.18 17.78 6.17
C LEU A 276 2.54 19.11 5.72
N GLN A 277 1.48 19.55 6.41
CA GLN A 277 0.80 20.81 6.11
C GLN A 277 1.70 22.03 6.29
N ARG A 278 2.54 22.04 7.34
CA ARG A 278 3.33 23.24 7.68
C ARG A 278 4.74 23.22 7.08
N ASP A 279 5.42 22.07 7.16
CA ASP A 279 6.84 21.92 6.83
C ASP A 279 7.05 21.02 5.60
N GLY A 280 5.98 20.45 5.01
CA GLY A 280 6.05 19.43 3.96
C GLY A 280 6.86 19.84 2.75
N GLU A 281 6.58 21.02 2.18
CA GLU A 281 7.29 21.50 0.99
C GLU A 281 8.81 21.57 1.22
N ALA A 282 9.24 22.14 2.35
CA ALA A 282 10.66 22.26 2.67
C ALA A 282 11.33 20.89 2.93
N LEU A 283 10.68 20.01 3.71
CA LEU A 283 11.23 18.69 4.04
C LEU A 283 11.28 17.77 2.82
N LEU A 284 10.23 17.78 1.98
CA LEU A 284 10.20 17.03 0.72
C LEU A 284 11.22 17.59 -0.28
N GLY A 285 11.38 18.92 -0.36
CA GLY A 285 12.40 19.54 -1.21
C GLY A 285 13.82 19.11 -0.84
N ALA A 286 14.12 19.01 0.45
CA ALA A 286 15.40 18.48 0.94
C ALA A 286 15.59 17.00 0.56
N ALA A 287 14.57 16.16 0.79
CA ALA A 287 14.60 14.75 0.41
C ALA A 287 14.77 14.56 -1.11
N LEU A 288 14.08 15.35 -1.93
CA LEU A 288 14.18 15.33 -3.40
C LEU A 288 15.60 15.71 -3.86
N THR A 289 16.19 16.74 -3.25
CA THR A 289 17.56 17.16 -3.58
C THR A 289 18.57 16.08 -3.27
N ALA A 290 18.49 15.49 -2.07
CA ALA A 290 19.36 14.39 -1.67
C ALA A 290 19.15 13.14 -2.57
N THR A 291 17.89 12.85 -2.93
CA THR A 291 17.57 11.72 -3.81
C THR A 291 18.14 11.93 -5.21
N ARG A 292 18.01 13.13 -5.80
CA ARG A 292 18.63 13.47 -7.09
C ARG A 292 20.14 13.26 -7.06
N ALA A 293 20.82 13.72 -6.01
CA ALA A 293 22.25 13.50 -5.86
C ALA A 293 22.60 11.99 -5.79
N ALA A 294 21.80 11.19 -5.09
CA ALA A 294 21.95 9.73 -5.08
C ALA A 294 21.73 9.12 -6.48
N ARG A 295 20.71 9.57 -7.22
CA ARG A 295 20.44 9.13 -8.60
C ARG A 295 21.61 9.43 -9.53
N ASP A 296 22.13 10.66 -9.51
CA ASP A 296 23.25 11.09 -10.36
C ASP A 296 24.50 10.22 -10.14
N ARG A 297 24.75 9.83 -8.88
CA ARG A 297 25.87 8.95 -8.53
C ARG A 297 25.65 7.52 -9.01
N LEU A 298 24.44 6.99 -8.84
CA LEU A 298 24.09 5.63 -9.27
C LEU A 298 24.04 5.51 -10.80
N ALA A 299 23.63 6.56 -11.51
CA ALA A 299 23.67 6.63 -12.96
C ALA A 299 25.10 6.56 -13.54
N GLY A 300 26.11 6.86 -12.72
CA GLY A 300 27.53 6.68 -13.07
C GLY A 300 28.03 5.24 -12.98
N VAL A 301 27.24 4.30 -12.45
CA VAL A 301 27.60 2.88 -12.33
C VAL A 301 27.21 2.14 -13.61
N ASP A 302 28.21 1.64 -14.35
CA ASP A 302 27.98 0.97 -15.62
C ASP A 302 27.08 -0.27 -15.47
N GLY A 303 26.01 -0.33 -16.27
CA GLY A 303 25.01 -1.39 -16.26
C GLY A 303 23.85 -1.21 -15.26
N VAL A 304 23.86 -0.20 -14.38
CA VAL A 304 22.70 0.14 -13.54
C VAL A 304 21.69 0.92 -14.36
N THR A 305 20.43 0.50 -14.36
CA THR A 305 19.33 1.26 -14.94
C THR A 305 18.40 1.73 -13.82
N MET A 306 18.04 3.01 -13.83
CA MET A 306 17.12 3.58 -12.84
C MET A 306 15.73 3.71 -13.45
N LEU A 307 14.70 3.57 -12.60
CA LEU A 307 13.34 3.89 -13.03
C LEU A 307 13.19 5.41 -13.24
N GLU A 308 12.78 5.78 -14.45
CA GLU A 308 12.48 7.15 -14.88
C GLU A 308 10.96 7.43 -14.86
N GLY A 309 10.57 8.70 -14.70
CA GLY A 309 9.17 9.15 -14.85
C GLY A 309 8.18 8.70 -13.77
N GLY A 310 8.65 8.11 -12.66
CA GLY A 310 7.84 7.67 -11.53
C GLY A 310 7.93 8.59 -10.30
N ASP A 311 7.67 8.01 -9.11
CA ASP A 311 7.89 8.66 -7.81
C ASP A 311 9.38 9.01 -7.64
N PRO A 312 9.75 10.31 -7.62
CA PRO A 312 11.15 10.70 -7.56
C PRO A 312 11.83 10.28 -6.24
N LEU A 313 11.06 10.07 -5.16
CA LEU A 313 11.58 9.63 -3.86
C LEU A 313 11.69 8.10 -3.73
N LYS A 314 11.42 7.34 -4.79
CA LYS A 314 11.67 5.89 -4.80
C LYS A 314 12.87 5.54 -5.67
N LEU A 315 13.94 5.08 -5.04
CA LEU A 315 15.16 4.62 -5.71
C LEU A 315 14.97 3.17 -6.15
N THR A 316 14.50 2.99 -7.37
CA THR A 316 14.32 1.67 -7.99
C THR A 316 15.43 1.44 -9.03
N LEU A 317 16.28 0.44 -8.77
CA LEU A 317 17.45 0.09 -9.57
C LEU A 317 17.23 -1.28 -10.21
N VAL A 318 17.39 -1.34 -11.52
CA VAL A 318 17.51 -2.58 -12.28
C VAL A 318 18.99 -2.92 -12.43
N LEU A 319 19.37 -4.08 -11.93
CA LEU A 319 20.75 -4.55 -11.80
C LEU A 319 21.16 -5.54 -12.89
N ALA A 320 20.22 -5.99 -13.74
CA ALA A 320 20.50 -7.01 -14.76
C ALA A 320 21.68 -6.64 -15.69
N GLY A 321 21.85 -5.35 -16.00
CA GLY A 321 22.95 -4.84 -16.82
C GLY A 321 24.32 -4.87 -16.13
N THR A 322 24.39 -4.92 -14.79
CA THR A 322 25.64 -5.09 -14.04
C THR A 322 26.01 -6.56 -13.84
N GLY A 323 25.04 -7.46 -14.03
CA GLY A 323 25.17 -8.88 -13.70
C GLY A 323 25.15 -9.20 -12.20
N ALA A 324 25.13 -8.17 -11.33
CA ALA A 324 25.09 -8.34 -9.89
C ALA A 324 23.76 -8.92 -9.42
N ASP A 325 23.81 -9.78 -8.40
CA ASP A 325 22.61 -10.31 -7.75
C ASP A 325 22.14 -9.35 -6.65
N GLY A 326 20.96 -8.78 -6.80
CA GLY A 326 20.41 -7.81 -5.85
C GLY A 326 20.21 -8.38 -4.43
N ILE A 327 20.01 -9.70 -4.29
CA ILE A 327 19.91 -10.36 -2.99
C ILE A 327 21.29 -10.37 -2.30
N ALA A 328 22.37 -10.58 -3.04
CA ALA A 328 23.73 -10.50 -2.50
C ALA A 328 24.09 -9.04 -2.14
N VAL A 329 23.63 -8.08 -2.95
CA VAL A 329 23.79 -6.65 -2.65
C VAL A 329 23.05 -6.26 -1.36
N GLU A 330 21.82 -6.74 -1.16
CA GLU A 330 21.06 -6.52 0.07
C GLU A 330 21.77 -7.10 1.30
N GLN A 331 22.40 -8.27 1.19
CA GLN A 331 23.16 -8.86 2.30
C GLN A 331 24.32 -7.97 2.76
N ASP A 332 25.05 -7.34 1.83
CA ASP A 332 26.11 -6.38 2.16
C ASP A 332 25.53 -5.11 2.80
N LEU A 333 24.39 -4.60 2.31
CA LEU A 333 23.69 -3.46 2.90
C LEU A 333 23.25 -3.77 4.33
N LEU A 334 22.64 -4.93 4.58
CA LEU A 334 22.22 -5.38 5.90
C LEU A 334 23.42 -5.54 6.85
N ALA A 335 24.56 -6.05 6.34
CA ALA A 335 25.80 -6.12 7.11
C ALA A 335 26.35 -4.74 7.49
N ALA A 336 26.06 -3.71 6.69
CA ALA A 336 26.34 -2.30 7.00
C ALA A 336 25.25 -1.62 7.85
N GLY A 337 24.20 -2.34 8.26
CA GLY A 337 23.09 -1.79 9.03
C GLY A 337 22.06 -1.01 8.20
N ILE A 338 22.02 -1.24 6.88
CA ILE A 338 21.14 -0.57 5.93
C ILE A 338 20.13 -1.60 5.40
N ALA A 339 18.86 -1.41 5.73
CA ALA A 339 17.77 -2.20 5.16
C ALA A 339 17.13 -1.43 4.00
N VAL A 340 16.79 -2.14 2.93
CA VAL A 340 16.02 -1.61 1.80
C VAL A 340 14.63 -2.21 1.79
N GLU A 341 13.71 -1.63 1.02
CA GLU A 341 12.31 -2.05 0.99
C GLU A 341 12.15 -3.39 0.27
N ALA A 342 12.88 -3.60 -0.83
CA ALA A 342 12.92 -4.86 -1.53
C ALA A 342 14.25 -5.06 -2.26
N ALA A 343 14.68 -6.32 -2.31
CA ALA A 343 15.70 -6.79 -3.23
C ALA A 343 15.27 -8.12 -3.85
N GLU A 344 15.43 -8.19 -5.16
CA GLU A 344 15.30 -9.40 -5.96
C GLU A 344 16.61 -9.59 -6.74
N ARG A 345 16.71 -10.67 -7.50
CA ARG A 345 17.90 -10.97 -8.30
C ARG A 345 18.35 -9.79 -9.18
N ASP A 346 17.40 -9.11 -9.84
CA ASP A 346 17.67 -8.08 -10.84
C ASP A 346 17.09 -6.70 -10.48
N LEU A 347 16.48 -6.55 -9.30
CA LEU A 347 15.78 -5.34 -8.88
C LEU A 347 16.11 -5.01 -7.42
N LEU A 348 16.32 -3.73 -7.13
CA LEU A 348 16.43 -3.23 -5.76
C LEU A 348 15.58 -1.96 -5.61
N VAL A 349 14.83 -1.86 -4.51
CA VAL A 349 13.96 -0.73 -4.21
C VAL A 349 14.31 -0.17 -2.83
N ALA A 350 14.71 1.09 -2.79
CA ALA A 350 14.83 1.86 -1.56
C ALA A 350 13.81 3.01 -1.55
N VAL A 351 13.12 3.17 -0.42
CA VAL A 351 12.11 4.22 -0.22
C VAL A 351 12.76 5.37 0.53
N VAL A 352 12.73 6.56 -0.07
CA VAL A 352 13.15 7.81 0.58
C VAL A 352 11.91 8.56 1.04
N THR A 353 11.97 9.16 2.21
CA THR A 353 10.88 9.92 2.81
C THR A 353 11.37 11.31 3.23
N LEU A 354 10.43 12.15 3.68
CA LEU A 354 10.75 13.43 4.31
C LEU A 354 11.55 13.31 5.63
N SER A 355 11.74 12.07 6.13
CA SER A 355 12.50 11.78 7.36
C SER A 355 13.97 11.49 7.07
N ASP A 356 14.34 11.30 5.80
CA ASP A 356 15.69 10.97 5.39
C ASP A 356 16.55 12.22 5.17
N SER A 357 17.86 12.03 5.24
CA SER A 357 18.85 13.10 5.17
C SER A 357 19.85 12.85 4.04
N GLU A 358 20.55 13.90 3.61
CA GLU A 358 21.67 13.77 2.68
C GLU A 358 22.72 12.78 3.19
N THR A 359 23.00 12.77 4.50
CA THR A 359 23.97 11.85 5.11
C THR A 359 23.52 10.39 5.04
N SER A 360 22.24 10.08 5.32
CA SER A 360 21.73 8.71 5.23
C SER A 360 21.70 8.22 3.78
N LEU A 361 21.31 9.07 2.83
CA LEU A 361 21.30 8.74 1.41
C LEU A 361 22.71 8.58 0.84
N ALA A 362 23.68 9.39 1.28
CA ALA A 362 25.06 9.22 0.87
C ALA A 362 25.63 7.87 1.34
N ALA A 363 25.36 7.47 2.59
CA ALA A 363 25.79 6.18 3.12
C ALA A 363 25.16 4.99 2.38
N LEU A 364 23.85 5.08 2.07
CA LEU A 364 23.15 4.10 1.23
C LEU A 364 23.81 4.01 -0.15
N THR A 365 24.03 5.14 -0.80
CA THR A 365 24.59 5.21 -2.15
C THR A 365 26.01 4.67 -2.21
N ASP A 366 26.88 5.04 -1.26
CA ASP A 366 28.25 4.54 -1.16
C ASP A 366 28.29 3.02 -1.04
N THR A 367 27.44 2.48 -0.17
CA THR A 367 27.38 1.04 0.09
C THR A 367 26.80 0.29 -1.11
N LEU A 368 25.77 0.83 -1.76
CA LEU A 368 25.20 0.27 -2.99
C LEU A 368 26.24 0.17 -4.10
N VAL A 369 26.92 1.28 -4.41
CA VAL A 369 27.95 1.31 -5.47
C VAL A 369 29.05 0.29 -5.18
N ALA A 370 29.59 0.27 -3.96
CA ALA A 370 30.65 -0.65 -3.58
C ALA A 370 30.22 -2.12 -3.64
N SER A 371 28.97 -2.43 -3.26
CA SER A 371 28.44 -3.79 -3.28
C SER A 371 28.11 -4.25 -4.70
N ILE A 372 27.52 -3.40 -5.54
CA ILE A 372 27.25 -3.69 -6.96
C ILE A 372 28.58 -4.03 -7.68
N GLU A 373 29.63 -3.25 -7.46
CA GLU A 373 30.94 -3.55 -8.06
C GLU A 373 31.56 -4.85 -7.54
N ARG A 374 31.39 -5.16 -6.26
CA ARG A 374 31.87 -6.41 -5.66
C ARG A 374 31.22 -7.64 -6.26
N HIS A 375 29.91 -7.57 -6.51
CA HIS A 375 29.10 -8.67 -7.04
C HIS A 375 28.93 -8.60 -8.56
N ARG A 376 29.66 -7.73 -9.25
CA ARG A 376 29.57 -7.56 -10.71
C ARG A 376 29.79 -8.89 -11.42
N GLY A 377 28.96 -9.14 -12.42
CA GLY A 377 28.97 -10.39 -13.19
C GLY A 377 28.69 -10.15 -14.66
N GLU A 378 28.36 -11.22 -15.38
CA GLU A 378 27.94 -11.12 -16.77
C GLU A 378 26.55 -10.44 -16.86
N PRO A 379 26.41 -9.38 -17.68
CA PRO A 379 25.11 -8.76 -17.94
C PRO A 379 24.10 -9.78 -18.45
N ARG A 380 22.85 -9.62 -18.03
CA ARG A 380 21.76 -10.54 -18.34
C ARG A 380 20.48 -9.80 -18.68
N LYS A 381 19.52 -10.53 -19.24
CA LYS A 381 18.15 -10.02 -19.41
C LYS A 381 17.47 -9.96 -18.05
N VAL A 382 16.67 -8.92 -17.84
CA VAL A 382 15.79 -8.85 -16.66
C VAL A 382 14.87 -10.07 -16.67
N ALA A 383 14.83 -10.79 -15.55
CA ALA A 383 13.78 -11.77 -15.30
C ALA A 383 12.45 -11.03 -15.08
N GLY A 384 11.74 -10.70 -16.17
CA GLY A 384 10.44 -10.07 -16.08
C GLY A 384 9.48 -10.91 -15.24
N SER A 385 8.70 -10.26 -14.37
CA SER A 385 7.66 -10.95 -13.61
C SER A 385 6.51 -11.27 -14.56
N GLY A 386 6.47 -12.49 -15.09
CA GLY A 386 5.39 -12.98 -15.97
C GLY A 386 3.99 -12.84 -15.35
N VAL A 387 3.92 -12.56 -14.04
CA VAL A 387 2.72 -12.22 -13.27
C VAL A 387 1.96 -11.04 -13.89
N TYR A 388 2.64 -10.01 -14.39
CA TYR A 388 1.96 -8.83 -14.97
C TYR A 388 1.27 -9.14 -16.31
N GLY A 389 1.80 -10.11 -17.07
CA GLY A 389 1.27 -10.55 -18.35
C GLY A 389 0.18 -11.62 -18.25
N LEU A 390 -0.05 -12.18 -17.06
CA LEU A 390 -0.97 -13.29 -16.86
C LEU A 390 -2.43 -12.82 -16.92
N GLU A 391 -3.23 -13.42 -17.81
CA GLU A 391 -4.68 -13.20 -17.87
C GLU A 391 -5.39 -14.13 -16.87
N PRO A 392 -6.04 -13.59 -15.83
CA PRO A 392 -6.80 -14.39 -14.88
C PRO A 392 -8.12 -14.87 -15.49
N VAL A 393 -8.51 -16.11 -15.21
CA VAL A 393 -9.80 -16.67 -15.60
C VAL A 393 -10.67 -16.82 -14.36
N VAL A 394 -11.63 -15.91 -14.18
CA VAL A 394 -12.55 -15.93 -13.04
C VAL A 394 -13.65 -16.96 -13.29
N ALA A 395 -13.65 -18.07 -12.53
CA ALA A 395 -14.62 -19.16 -12.64
C ALA A 395 -15.79 -19.04 -11.65
N MET A 396 -15.55 -18.42 -10.49
CA MET A 396 -16.55 -18.08 -9.48
C MET A 396 -16.12 -16.85 -8.67
N SER A 397 -17.04 -16.26 -7.90
CA SER A 397 -16.69 -15.08 -7.12
C SER A 397 -15.67 -15.39 -6.02
N PRO A 398 -14.83 -14.42 -5.61
CA PRO A 398 -13.91 -14.62 -4.48
C PRO A 398 -14.62 -15.04 -3.20
N ARG A 399 -15.84 -14.55 -2.96
CA ARG A 399 -16.66 -14.91 -1.79
C ARG A 399 -17.04 -16.39 -1.82
N GLU A 400 -17.57 -16.87 -2.93
CA GLU A 400 -17.98 -18.28 -3.02
C GLU A 400 -16.76 -19.19 -2.86
N ALA A 401 -15.63 -18.87 -3.50
CA ALA A 401 -14.41 -19.64 -3.37
C ALA A 401 -13.87 -19.65 -1.93
N TYR A 402 -13.96 -18.52 -1.22
CA TYR A 402 -13.52 -18.41 0.18
C TYR A 402 -14.32 -19.33 1.12
N PHE A 403 -15.63 -19.49 0.88
CA PHE A 403 -16.51 -20.32 1.71
C PHE A 403 -16.72 -21.73 1.17
N ALA A 404 -16.18 -22.06 0.01
CA ALA A 404 -16.32 -23.38 -0.60
C ALA A 404 -15.53 -24.45 0.16
N GLY A 405 -15.98 -25.70 0.03
CA GLY A 405 -15.18 -26.86 0.43
C GLY A 405 -13.93 -26.94 -0.44
N ALA A 406 -12.76 -27.16 0.18
CA ALA A 406 -11.49 -27.24 -0.53
C ALA A 406 -10.75 -28.55 -0.26
N GLU A 407 -9.89 -28.93 -1.20
CA GLU A 407 -8.94 -30.03 -1.09
C GLU A 407 -7.54 -29.61 -1.55
N SER A 408 -6.50 -30.25 -1.02
CA SER A 408 -5.13 -30.05 -1.49
C SER A 408 -4.82 -31.11 -2.54
N VAL A 409 -4.44 -30.67 -3.74
CA VAL A 409 -4.04 -31.54 -4.84
C VAL A 409 -2.58 -31.30 -5.21
N PRO A 410 -1.85 -32.33 -5.68
CA PRO A 410 -0.55 -32.13 -6.33
C PRO A 410 -0.63 -31.06 -7.43
N ILE A 411 0.38 -30.19 -7.53
CA ILE A 411 0.35 -29.04 -8.46
C ILE A 411 0.19 -29.45 -9.92
N ASP A 412 0.73 -30.61 -10.30
CA ASP A 412 0.60 -31.22 -11.64
C ASP A 412 -0.83 -31.69 -11.95
N ARG A 413 -1.70 -31.76 -10.94
CA ARG A 413 -3.13 -32.10 -11.07
C ARG A 413 -4.05 -30.90 -10.81
N ALA A 414 -3.49 -29.71 -10.59
CA ALA A 414 -4.27 -28.52 -10.30
C ALA A 414 -4.84 -27.84 -11.55
N ALA A 415 -4.23 -28.05 -12.72
CA ALA A 415 -4.65 -27.42 -13.97
C ALA A 415 -6.15 -27.66 -14.28
N GLY A 416 -6.88 -26.59 -14.61
CA GLY A 416 -8.32 -26.61 -14.88
C GLY A 416 -9.22 -26.70 -13.64
N ARG A 417 -8.65 -26.75 -12.43
CA ARG A 417 -9.40 -26.65 -11.16
C ARG A 417 -9.53 -25.19 -10.74
N ILE A 418 -10.45 -24.90 -9.83
CA ILE A 418 -10.63 -23.53 -9.29
C ILE A 418 -9.77 -23.39 -8.03
N SER A 419 -8.92 -22.37 -7.97
CA SER A 419 -8.10 -22.06 -6.80
C SER A 419 -8.99 -21.69 -5.62
N ALA A 420 -8.70 -22.27 -4.45
CA ALA A 420 -9.32 -21.89 -3.18
C ALA A 420 -8.39 -21.01 -2.33
N GLU A 421 -7.21 -20.67 -2.83
CA GLU A 421 -6.20 -19.90 -2.11
C GLU A 421 -5.58 -18.80 -2.98
N LEU A 422 -4.96 -17.84 -2.29
CA LEU A 422 -4.17 -16.78 -2.91
C LEU A 422 -2.73 -17.30 -3.08
N VAL A 423 -2.16 -17.15 -4.27
CA VAL A 423 -0.77 -17.52 -4.55
C VAL A 423 -0.08 -16.34 -5.23
N ALA A 424 0.98 -15.83 -4.62
CA ALA A 424 1.70 -14.66 -5.14
C ALA A 424 3.22 -14.79 -4.92
N PRO A 425 4.05 -14.64 -5.97
CA PRO A 425 5.47 -14.36 -5.81
C PRO A 425 5.68 -13.05 -5.02
N TYR A 426 6.64 -13.05 -4.10
CA TYR A 426 6.91 -11.92 -3.20
C TYR A 426 8.40 -11.63 -3.07
N PRO A 427 8.82 -10.34 -3.17
CA PRO A 427 8.02 -9.16 -3.55
C PRO A 427 7.61 -9.19 -5.06
N PRO A 428 6.67 -8.33 -5.51
CA PRO A 428 5.83 -7.40 -4.75
C PRO A 428 4.56 -8.04 -4.14
N GLY A 429 4.32 -9.33 -4.33
CA GLY A 429 3.13 -10.00 -3.80
C GLY A 429 1.88 -9.88 -4.65
N ILE A 430 2.03 -9.69 -5.96
CA ILE A 430 0.91 -9.64 -6.90
C ILE A 430 0.37 -11.06 -7.15
N PRO A 431 -0.96 -11.27 -7.11
CA PRO A 431 -1.52 -12.60 -7.27
C PRO A 431 -1.27 -13.19 -8.66
N VAL A 432 -0.67 -14.38 -8.69
CA VAL A 432 -0.74 -15.27 -9.85
C VAL A 432 -2.09 -15.98 -9.85
N LEU A 433 -2.54 -16.46 -8.69
CA LEU A 433 -3.86 -17.03 -8.49
C LEU A 433 -4.55 -16.31 -7.34
N ALA A 434 -5.80 -15.92 -7.54
CA ALA A 434 -6.71 -15.54 -6.47
C ALA A 434 -7.80 -16.62 -6.27
N PRO A 435 -8.40 -16.73 -5.07
CA PRO A 435 -9.55 -17.61 -4.86
C PRO A 435 -10.67 -17.32 -5.86
N GLY A 436 -11.19 -18.37 -6.49
CA GLY A 436 -12.25 -18.30 -7.51
C GLY A 436 -11.75 -18.27 -8.95
N GLU A 437 -10.43 -18.19 -9.15
CA GLU A 437 -9.81 -18.26 -10.47
C GLU A 437 -9.47 -19.70 -10.87
N GLU A 438 -9.59 -20.01 -12.15
CA GLU A 438 -9.09 -21.26 -12.72
C GLU A 438 -7.56 -21.30 -12.66
N VAL A 439 -7.02 -22.43 -12.23
CA VAL A 439 -5.59 -22.72 -12.31
C VAL A 439 -5.24 -23.05 -13.77
N THR A 440 -4.82 -22.04 -14.52
CA THR A 440 -4.44 -22.21 -15.93
C THR A 440 -3.00 -22.73 -16.08
N GLY A 441 -2.68 -23.31 -17.24
CA GLY A 441 -1.30 -23.71 -17.55
C GLY A 441 -0.31 -22.55 -17.48
N ALA A 442 -0.71 -21.37 -17.99
CA ALA A 442 0.11 -20.16 -17.92
C ALA A 442 0.38 -19.72 -16.47
N ALA A 443 -0.59 -19.85 -15.57
CA ALA A 443 -0.37 -19.55 -14.14
C ALA A 443 0.66 -20.49 -13.53
N LEU A 444 0.59 -21.79 -13.85
CA LEU A 444 1.56 -22.78 -13.38
C LEU A 444 2.97 -22.51 -13.92
N ASP A 445 3.09 -22.12 -15.20
CA ASP A 445 4.37 -21.77 -15.81
C ASP A 445 5.02 -20.56 -15.12
N VAL A 446 4.23 -19.53 -14.80
CA VAL A 446 4.71 -18.34 -14.06
C VAL A 446 5.17 -18.72 -12.64
N LEU A 447 4.43 -19.59 -11.96
CA LEU A 447 4.81 -20.07 -10.62
C LEU A 447 6.09 -20.91 -10.65
N ASP A 448 6.27 -21.77 -11.66
CA ASP A 448 7.48 -22.57 -11.81
C ASP A 448 8.71 -21.70 -12.11
N GLN A 449 8.55 -20.69 -12.98
CA GLN A 449 9.60 -19.70 -13.26
C GLN A 449 10.01 -18.93 -12.00
N ALA A 450 9.04 -18.45 -11.22
CA ALA A 450 9.31 -17.76 -9.96
C ALA A 450 10.09 -18.66 -8.98
N ARG A 451 9.69 -19.93 -8.86
CA ARG A 451 10.37 -20.92 -8.03
C ARG A 451 11.79 -21.21 -8.51
N ALA A 452 12.00 -21.38 -9.82
CA ALA A 452 13.30 -21.62 -10.42
C ALA A 452 14.26 -20.42 -10.22
N ALA A 453 13.72 -19.20 -10.16
CA ALA A 453 14.45 -17.98 -9.85
C ALA A 453 14.69 -17.78 -8.34
N GLY A 454 14.24 -18.68 -7.48
CA GLY A 454 14.38 -18.58 -6.02
C GLY A 454 13.47 -17.53 -5.38
N VAL A 455 12.47 -17.02 -6.12
CA VAL A 455 11.51 -16.06 -5.60
C VAL A 455 10.63 -16.72 -4.56
N ARG A 456 10.47 -16.08 -3.41
CA ARG A 456 9.58 -16.57 -2.35
C ARG A 456 8.14 -16.52 -2.83
N VAL A 457 7.41 -17.63 -2.67
CA VAL A 457 5.96 -17.66 -2.90
C VAL A 457 5.24 -17.46 -1.57
N ALA A 458 4.35 -16.48 -1.52
CA ALA A 458 3.55 -16.12 -0.36
C ALA A 458 2.09 -16.58 -0.52
N TYR A 459 1.40 -16.68 0.62
CA TYR A 459 -0.03 -16.94 0.78
C TYR A 459 -0.54 -18.33 0.40
N ALA A 460 0.20 -19.08 -0.43
CA ALA A 460 -0.08 -20.49 -0.67
C ALA A 460 -0.02 -21.27 0.64
N ALA A 461 -0.96 -22.20 0.84
CA ALA A 461 -0.94 -23.12 1.98
C ALA A 461 0.31 -24.01 1.97
N ASP A 462 0.81 -24.34 0.78
CA ASP A 462 2.11 -24.97 0.58
C ASP A 462 3.05 -24.01 -0.17
N PRO A 463 3.93 -23.27 0.54
CA PRO A 463 4.84 -22.32 -0.09
C PRO A 463 5.93 -22.98 -0.94
N THR A 464 6.08 -24.31 -0.89
CA THR A 464 7.00 -25.06 -1.78
C THR A 464 6.36 -25.37 -3.13
N LEU A 465 5.07 -25.08 -3.29
CA LEU A 465 4.27 -25.35 -4.48
C LEU A 465 4.30 -26.83 -4.91
N ARG A 466 4.38 -27.77 -3.96
CA ARG A 466 4.16 -29.19 -4.28
C ARG A 466 2.68 -29.51 -4.40
N THR A 467 1.86 -28.78 -3.64
CA THR A 467 0.40 -28.86 -3.67
C THR A 467 -0.23 -27.48 -3.82
N LEU A 468 -1.47 -27.46 -4.32
CA LEU A 468 -2.34 -26.29 -4.35
C LEU A 468 -3.69 -26.64 -3.73
N ARG A 469 -4.29 -25.68 -3.01
CA ARG A 469 -5.68 -25.81 -2.53
C ARG A 469 -6.65 -25.40 -3.63
N VAL A 470 -7.54 -26.31 -3.98
CA VAL A 470 -8.57 -26.12 -5.00
C VAL A 470 -9.96 -26.37 -4.43
N VAL A 471 -10.98 -25.78 -5.04
CA VAL A 471 -12.38 -26.03 -4.72
C VAL A 471 -12.75 -27.48 -5.08
N ARG A 472 -13.53 -28.12 -4.20
CA ARG A 472 -14.00 -29.50 -4.36
C ARG A 472 -15.04 -29.67 -5.44
#